data_AF-A0A0Q9HYQ3-F1
#
_entry.id   AF-A0A0Q9HYQ3-F1
#
_cell.length_a   1.000
_cell.length_b   1.000
_cell.length_c   1.000
_cell.angle_alpha   90.00
_cell.angle_beta   90.00
_cell.angle_gamma   90.00
#
_symmetry.space_group_name_H-M   'P 1'
#
loop_
_entity.id
_entity.type
_entity.pdbx_description
1 polymer ?
#
loop_
_entity_poly.entity_id
_entity_poly.type
_entity_poly.pdbx_seq_one_letter_code
_entity_poly.pdbx_strand_id
1 'polypeptide(L)' 'MSAAPMAADAVAASNLVSSSTMAGLLRGLVQKGVLQPADIREVYETALLLLEQQQASLPHAAKTFVAARSIIERQLATP' A
#
# COMPACT_ATOMS: atom_id res chain seq x y z
N MET A 1 -31.40 -8.54 -6.55
CA MET A 1 -30.23 -7.64 -6.52
C MET A 1 -29.47 -7.89 -5.22
N SER A 2 -28.30 -8.52 -5.29
CA SER A 2 -27.52 -8.87 -4.09
C SER A 2 -26.73 -7.64 -3.61
N ALA A 3 -26.85 -7.30 -2.33
CA ALA A 3 -26.20 -6.15 -1.67
C ALA A 3 -24.72 -6.39 -1.29
N ALA A 4 -24.21 -7.62 -1.49
CA ALA A 4 -22.86 -8.03 -1.12
C ALA A 4 -21.69 -7.24 -1.77
N PRO A 5 -21.72 -6.83 -3.06
CA PRO A 5 -20.56 -6.18 -3.67
C PRO A 5 -20.34 -4.74 -3.15
N MET A 6 -21.41 -3.99 -2.85
CA MET A 6 -21.27 -2.62 -2.31
C MET A 6 -20.63 -2.59 -0.91
N ALA A 7 -20.91 -3.60 -0.08
CA ALA A 7 -20.29 -3.71 1.24
C ALA A 7 -18.79 -4.03 1.12
N ALA A 8 -18.40 -4.90 0.17
CA ALA A 8 -17.00 -5.23 -0.08
C ALA A 8 -16.20 -4.02 -0.59
N ASP A 9 -16.77 -3.23 -1.52
CA ASP A 9 -16.14 -2.02 -2.04
C ASP A 9 -15.98 -0.94 -0.96
N ALA A 10 -16.97 -0.76 -0.09
CA ALA A 10 -16.89 0.18 1.03
C ALA A 10 -15.78 -0.22 2.03
N VAL A 11 -15.65 -1.52 2.33
CA VAL A 11 -14.57 -2.04 3.18
C VAL A 11 -13.21 -1.87 2.52
N ALA A 12 -13.09 -2.16 1.22
CA ALA A 12 -11.85 -1.97 0.47
C ALA A 12 -11.41 -0.50 0.44
N ALA A 13 -12.36 0.42 0.20
CA ALA A 13 -12.10 1.87 0.22
C ALA A 13 -11.67 2.34 1.62
N SER A 14 -12.36 1.90 2.68
CA SER A 14 -11.99 2.23 4.06
C SER A 14 -10.60 1.72 4.41
N ASN A 15 -10.27 0.48 4.04
CA ASN A 15 -8.96 -0.11 4.26
C ASN A 15 -7.86 0.65 3.50
N LEU A 16 -8.13 1.06 2.26
CA LEU A 16 -7.19 1.86 1.48
C LEU A 16 -6.91 3.22 2.15
N VAL A 17 -7.94 3.91 2.64
CA VAL A 17 -7.80 5.21 3.32
C VAL A 17 -6.98 5.06 4.60
N SER A 18 -7.30 4.08 5.45
CA SER A 18 -6.58 3.83 6.70
C SER A 18 -5.11 3.49 6.45
N SER A 19 -4.84 2.56 5.52
CA SER A 19 -3.47 2.16 5.17
C SER A 19 -2.67 3.31 4.55
N SER A 20 -3.29 4.10 3.68
CA SER A 20 -2.64 5.27 3.05
C SER A 20 -2.33 6.36 4.08
N THR A 21 -3.23 6.58 5.04
CA THR A 21 -3.01 7.51 6.16
C THR A 21 -1.85 7.05 7.03
N MET A 22 -1.82 5.76 7.37
CA MET A 22 -0.73 5.18 8.17
C MET A 22 0.62 5.27 7.46
N ALA A 23 0.68 4.94 6.16
CA ALA A 23 1.88 5.09 5.35
C ALA A 23 2.37 6.56 5.32
N GLY A 24 1.44 7.52 5.20
CA GLY A 24 1.75 8.95 5.28
C GLY A 24 2.34 9.36 6.64
N LEU A 25 1.76 8.89 7.74
CA LEU A 25 2.25 9.16 9.09
C LEU A 25 3.63 8.57 9.34
N LEU A 26 3.84 7.29 9.01
CA LEU A 26 5.12 6.60 9.14
C LEU A 26 6.23 7.33 8.35
N ARG A 27 5.93 7.72 7.12
CA ARG A 27 6.86 8.52 6.31
C ARG A 27 7.17 9.87 6.95
N GLY A 28 6.15 10.55 7.49
CA GLY A 28 6.34 11.81 8.22
C GLY A 28 7.23 11.65 9.46
N LEU A 29 7.12 10.54 10.18
CA LEU A 29 7.96 10.23 11.34
C LEU A 29 9.42 9.97 10.94
N VAL A 30 9.65 9.27 9.82
CA VAL A 30 11.01 9.09 9.26
C VAL A 30 11.62 10.43 8.85
N GLN A 31 10.86 11.28 8.14
CA GLN A 31 11.33 12.61 7.74
C GLN A 31 11.71 13.51 8.92
N LYS A 32 11.09 13.29 10.09
CA LYS A 32 11.39 14.00 11.33
C LYS A 32 12.50 13.35 12.16
N GLY A 33 13.06 12.21 11.71
CA GLY A 33 14.08 11.45 12.44
C GLY A 33 13.57 10.74 13.70
N VAL A 34 12.24 10.65 13.88
CA VAL A 34 11.62 9.93 15.02
C VAL A 34 11.71 8.43 14.80
N LEU A 35 11.56 7.99 13.54
CA LEU A 35 11.82 6.63 13.09
C LEU A 35 12.99 6.65 12.12
N GLN A 36 13.73 5.55 12.06
CA GLN A 36 14.70 5.28 11.01
C GLN A 36 14.01 4.65 9.80
N PRO A 37 14.55 4.82 8.59
CA PRO A 37 14.06 4.13 7.38
C PRO A 37 13.92 2.62 7.57
N ALA A 38 14.85 2.01 8.33
CA ALA A 38 14.82 0.60 8.68
C ALA A 38 13.57 0.19 9.49
N ASP A 39 13.04 1.06 10.35
CA ASP A 39 11.89 0.76 11.23
C ASP A 39 10.60 0.57 10.43
N ILE A 40 10.52 1.12 9.22
CA ILE A 40 9.32 1.06 8.37
C ILE A 40 9.52 0.20 7.12
N ARG A 41 10.70 -0.41 6.98
CA ARG A 41 11.07 -1.20 5.79
C ARG A 41 10.14 -2.41 5.59
N GLU A 42 9.88 -3.16 6.66
CA GLU A 42 9.02 -4.36 6.63
C GLU A 42 7.59 -4.04 6.15
N VAL A 43 7.09 -2.84 6.43
CA VAL A 43 5.77 -2.38 5.97
C VAL A 43 5.72 -2.30 4.45
N TYR A 44 6.77 -1.74 3.83
CA TYR A 44 6.87 -1.64 2.38
C TYR A 44 7.14 -3.00 1.71
N GLU A 45 7.93 -3.87 2.33
CA GLU A 45 8.16 -5.24 1.84
C GLU A 45 6.85 -6.06 1.87
N THR A 46 6.08 -5.95 2.95
CA THR A 46 4.77 -6.58 3.08
C THR A 46 3.79 -6.03 2.03
N ALA A 47 3.79 -4.72 1.80
CA ALA A 47 2.95 -4.10 0.78
C ALA A 47 3.30 -4.59 -0.63
N LEU A 48 4.61 -4.76 -0.93
CA LEU A 48 5.06 -5.30 -2.20
C LEU A 48 4.60 -6.75 -2.40
N LEU A 49 4.75 -7.59 -1.37
CA LEU A 49 4.30 -8.98 -1.41
C LEU A 49 2.80 -9.09 -1.69
N LEU A 50 1.98 -8.32 -0.97
CA LEU A 50 0.53 -8.31 -1.17
C LEU A 50 0.14 -7.82 -2.57
N LEU A 51 0.86 -6.82 -3.08
CA LEU A 51 0.66 -6.29 -4.42
C LEU A 51 0.93 -7.36 -5.49
N GLU A 52 2.02 -8.11 -5.36
CA GLU A 52 2.37 -9.20 -6.29
C GLU A 52 1.35 -10.35 -6.24
N GLN A 53 0.84 -10.70 -5.06
CA GLN A 53 -0.20 -11.72 -4.90
C GLN A 53 -1.53 -11.32 -5.56
N GLN A 54 -1.90 -10.04 -5.50
CA GLN A 54 -3.16 -9.54 -6.06
C GLN A 54 -3.08 -9.22 -7.55
N GLN A 55 -1.90 -8.92 -8.09
CA GLN A 55 -1.75 -8.52 -9.49
C GLN A 55 -2.24 -9.60 -10.47
N ALA A 56 -2.07 -10.88 -10.13
CA ALA A 56 -2.51 -12.00 -10.97
C ALA A 56 -4.03 -12.14 -11.06
N SER A 57 -4.79 -11.64 -10.08
CA SER A 57 -6.24 -11.80 -10.01
C SER A 57 -7.02 -10.66 -10.68
N LEU A 58 -6.38 -9.54 -11.02
CA LEU A 58 -7.04 -8.33 -11.55
C LEU A 58 -6.30 -7.73 -12.76
N PRO A 59 -6.35 -8.38 -13.96
CA PRO A 59 -5.57 -7.97 -15.13
C PRO A 59 -5.89 -6.54 -15.63
N HIS A 60 -7.13 -6.10 -15.47
CA HIS A 60 -7.60 -4.78 -15.90
C HIS A 60 -7.01 -3.63 -15.06
N ALA A 61 -6.49 -3.93 -13.87
CA ALA A 61 -5.86 -2.96 -12.97
C ALA A 61 -4.33 -2.92 -13.12
N ALA A 62 -3.75 -3.54 -14.15
CA ALA A 62 -2.29 -3.66 -14.34
C ALA A 62 -1.53 -2.32 -14.21
N LYS A 63 -2.06 -1.23 -14.77
CA LYS A 63 -1.43 0.10 -14.67
C LYS A 63 -1.38 0.62 -13.23
N THR A 64 -2.43 0.37 -12.45
CA THR A 64 -2.50 0.73 -11.03
C THR A 64 -1.47 -0.06 -10.22
N PHE A 65 -1.35 -1.37 -10.47
CA PHE A 65 -0.32 -2.20 -9.84
C PHE A 65 1.09 -1.73 -10.16
N VAL A 66 1.40 -1.41 -11.42
CA VAL A 66 2.70 -0.86 -11.83
C VAL A 66 3.00 0.46 -11.11
N ALA A 67 2.01 1.36 -11.03
CA ALA A 67 2.18 2.63 -10.34
C ALA A 67 2.45 2.45 -8.83
N ALA A 68 1.67 1.60 -8.17
CA ALA A 68 1.84 1.30 -6.75
C ALA A 68 3.19 0.61 -6.47
N ARG A 69 3.60 -0.36 -7.30
CA ARG A 69 4.92 -1.00 -7.23
C ARG A 69 6.05 0.02 -7.29
N SER A 70 6.01 0.94 -8.25
CA SER A 70 7.04 1.97 -8.42
C SER A 70 7.18 2.89 -7.19
N ILE A 71 6.07 3.20 -6.53
CA ILE A 71 6.08 4.01 -5.29
C ILE A 71 6.73 3.23 -4.15
N ILE A 72 6.35 1.96 -3.95
CA ILE A 72 6.86 1.11 -2.87
C ILE A 72 8.37 0.87 -3.04
N GLU A 73 8.81 0.47 -4.23
CA GLU A 73 10.22 0.21 -4.52
C GLU A 73 11.10 1.46 -4.32
N ARG A 74 10.58 2.64 -4.65
CA ARG A 74 11.29 3.91 -4.39
C ARG A 74 11.48 4.16 -2.89
N GLN A 75 10.51 3.80 -2.06
CA GLN A 75 10.67 3.92 -0.61
C GLN A 75 11.70 2.91 -0.08
N LEU A 76 11.69 1.66 -0.59
CA LEU A 76 12.65 0.62 -0.21
C LEU A 76 14.10 0.90 -0.61
N ALA A 77 14.30 1.71 -1.66
CA ALA A 77 15.60 2.16 -2.12
C ALA A 77 16.14 3.38 -1.35
N THR A 78 15.33 3.99 -0.46
CA THR A 78 15.78 5.10 0.38
C THR A 78 16.61 4.54 1.54
N PRO A 79 17.88 4.95 1.70
CA PRO A 79 18.75 4.48 2.78
C PRO A 79 18.28 4.97 4.16
#